data_AF-A0A9W7MP93-F1
#
_entry.id   AF-A0A9W7MP93-F1
#
_cell.length_a   1.000
_cell.length_b   1.000
_cell.length_c   1.000
_cell.angle_alpha   90.00
_cell.angle_beta   90.00
_cell.angle_gamma   90.00
#
_symmetry.space_group_name_H-M   'P 1'
#
loop_
_entity.id
_entity.type
_entity.pdbx_description
1 polymer ?
#
loop_
_entity_poly.entity_id
_entity_poly.type
_entity_poly.pdbx_seq_one_letter_code
_entity_poly.pdbx_strand_id
1 'polypeptide(L)'
;MVAVVSNSLSWLSIGQVAAMVTLLVLSSGCWAQLSSTFYENTCSHALRIIRTMVRASIARERRMAASLIRLHFHDCFVQGCDASILLDDSASIKSEKFAKQSNNSLRGYEVIDKAKSAVEKTCPGVVSCADIIAVAARDASKYVGGPSWTVKLGRRDSTTANITLAASNLPGVANSLEELISLFGSKGLSAREMVALAGAHTLGQSRCISG
;
A
#
# COMPACT_ATOMS: atom_id res chain seq x y z
N MET A 1 -58.41 -4.20 -35.58
CA MET A 1 -57.34 -5.03 -36.18
C MET A 1 -56.02 -4.59 -35.55
N VAL A 2 -55.43 -5.46 -34.73
CA VAL A 2 -54.19 -5.21 -33.98
C VAL A 2 -53.02 -5.58 -34.88
N ALA A 3 -52.14 -4.62 -35.17
CA ALA A 3 -50.86 -4.89 -35.84
C ALA A 3 -49.85 -5.36 -34.78
N VAL A 4 -49.33 -6.57 -34.96
CA VAL A 4 -48.30 -7.18 -34.12
C VAL A 4 -46.98 -6.43 -34.34
N VAL A 5 -46.39 -5.91 -33.26
CA VAL A 5 -45.02 -5.38 -33.24
C VAL A 5 -44.08 -6.57 -33.48
N SER A 6 -43.46 -6.64 -34.65
CA SER A 6 -42.44 -7.64 -34.95
C SER A 6 -41.17 -7.34 -34.15
N ASN A 7 -40.86 -8.26 -33.23
CA ASN A 7 -39.70 -8.20 -32.37
C ASN A 7 -38.45 -8.59 -33.19
N SER A 8 -37.67 -7.61 -33.64
CA SER A 8 -36.40 -7.83 -34.35
C SER A 8 -35.29 -8.19 -33.36
N LEU A 9 -35.39 -9.36 -32.73
CA LEU A 9 -34.28 -10.00 -32.04
C LEU A 9 -33.34 -10.59 -33.10
N SER A 10 -32.21 -9.92 -33.29
CA SER A 10 -31.16 -10.24 -34.22
C SER A 10 -30.57 -11.64 -33.96
N TRP A 11 -30.47 -12.43 -35.02
CA TRP A 11 -29.81 -13.73 -35.05
C TRP A 11 -28.30 -13.54 -34.85
N LEU A 12 -27.83 -13.56 -33.62
CA LEU A 12 -26.40 -13.67 -33.35
C LEU A 12 -25.93 -15.03 -33.86
N SER A 13 -24.96 -15.04 -34.78
CA SER A 13 -24.36 -16.28 -35.26
C SER A 13 -23.69 -17.02 -34.10
N ILE A 14 -23.62 -18.36 -34.18
CA ILE A 14 -22.92 -19.20 -33.20
C ILE A 14 -21.48 -18.70 -32.97
N GLY A 15 -20.82 -18.17 -34.02
CA GLY A 15 -19.50 -17.57 -33.93
C GLY A 15 -19.43 -16.30 -33.07
N GLN A 16 -20.46 -15.45 -33.12
CA GLN A 16 -20.52 -14.24 -32.27
C GLN A 16 -20.80 -14.58 -30.80
N VAL A 17 -21.64 -15.57 -30.54
CA VAL A 17 -21.88 -16.06 -29.17
C VAL A 17 -20.60 -16.69 -28.59
N ALA A 18 -19.90 -17.52 -29.37
CA ALA A 18 -18.64 -18.12 -28.95
C ALA A 18 -17.54 -17.08 -28.69
N ALA A 19 -17.45 -16.03 -29.52
CA ALA A 19 -16.52 -14.92 -29.33
C ALA A 19 -16.82 -14.10 -28.06
N MET A 20 -18.10 -13.83 -27.77
CA MET A 20 -18.49 -13.14 -26.53
C MET A 20 -18.20 -13.98 -25.28
N VAL A 21 -18.43 -15.29 -25.33
CA VAL A 21 -18.13 -16.21 -24.22
C VAL A 21 -16.61 -16.31 -23.99
N THR A 22 -15.80 -16.41 -25.05
CA THR A 22 -14.33 -16.41 -24.90
C THR A 22 -13.81 -15.08 -24.36
N LEU A 23 -14.37 -13.94 -24.78
CA LEU A 23 -14.02 -12.63 -24.23
C LEU A 23 -14.43 -12.47 -22.74
N LEU A 24 -15.57 -13.06 -22.34
CA LEU A 24 -16.00 -13.11 -20.93
C LEU A 24 -15.13 -14.03 -20.06
N VAL A 25 -14.64 -15.16 -20.61
CA VAL A 25 -13.75 -16.08 -19.89
C VAL A 25 -12.35 -15.45 -19.72
N LEU A 26 -11.87 -14.71 -20.72
CA LEU A 26 -10.61 -13.96 -20.66
C LEU A 26 -10.69 -12.72 -19.75
N SER A 27 -11.89 -12.20 -19.47
CA SER A 27 -12.12 -11.10 -18.52
C SER A 27 -12.37 -11.57 -17.09
N SER A 28 -12.08 -12.84 -16.78
CA SER A 28 -11.97 -13.31 -15.40
C SER A 28 -10.94 -12.46 -14.67
N GLY A 29 -11.41 -11.44 -13.94
CA GLY A 29 -10.57 -10.60 -13.12
C GLY A 29 -9.74 -11.50 -12.22
N CYS A 30 -8.42 -11.40 -12.30
CA CYS A 30 -7.56 -12.10 -11.36
C CYS A 30 -7.76 -11.42 -10.00
N TRP A 31 -8.65 -12.00 -9.18
CA TRP A 31 -8.73 -11.69 -7.76
C TRP A 31 -7.48 -12.30 -7.11
N ALA A 32 -6.34 -11.63 -7.25
CA ALA A 32 -5.13 -11.98 -6.52
C ALA A 32 -5.35 -11.62 -5.05
N GLN A 33 -5.99 -12.53 -4.31
CA GLN A 33 -6.26 -12.33 -2.90
C GLN A 33 -4.97 -12.44 -2.10
N LEU A 34 -4.70 -11.43 -1.27
CA LEU A 34 -3.52 -11.42 -0.41
C LEU A 34 -3.56 -12.61 0.57
N SER A 35 -2.42 -13.29 0.74
CA SER A 35 -2.27 -14.44 1.64
C SER A 35 -1.10 -14.23 2.59
N SER A 36 -1.22 -14.72 3.83
CA SER A 36 -0.09 -14.73 4.77
C SER A 36 1.02 -15.71 4.38
N THR A 37 0.71 -16.66 3.50
CA THR A 37 1.62 -17.72 3.05
C THR A 37 2.19 -17.47 1.65
N PHE A 38 1.96 -16.28 1.07
CA PHE A 38 2.27 -15.98 -0.35
C PHE A 38 3.72 -16.30 -0.75
N TYR A 39 4.69 -16.08 0.14
CA TYR A 39 6.11 -16.31 -0.12
C TYR A 39 6.65 -17.64 0.44
N GLU A 40 5.83 -18.51 1.02
CA GLU A 40 6.34 -19.73 1.70
C GLU A 40 7.11 -20.66 0.76
N ASN A 41 6.65 -20.80 -0.49
CA ASN A 41 7.26 -21.69 -1.48
C ASN A 41 8.28 -20.98 -2.39
N THR A 42 8.25 -19.65 -2.48
CA THR A 42 9.09 -18.88 -3.41
C THR A 42 10.22 -18.13 -2.72
N CYS A 43 10.03 -17.71 -1.47
CA CYS A 43 11.07 -17.10 -0.65
C CYS A 43 10.77 -17.26 0.86
N SER A 44 10.89 -18.49 1.35
CA SER A 44 10.58 -18.87 2.75
C SER A 44 11.34 -18.07 3.82
N HIS A 45 12.47 -17.45 3.45
CA HIS A 45 13.28 -16.62 4.36
C HIS A 45 12.98 -15.12 4.28
N ALA A 46 12.12 -14.64 3.37
CA ALA A 46 11.84 -13.23 3.15
C ALA A 46 11.52 -12.47 4.44
N LEU A 47 10.50 -12.93 5.18
CA LEU A 47 10.01 -12.25 6.39
C LEU A 47 11.07 -12.21 7.50
N ARG A 48 11.92 -13.23 7.60
CA ARG A 48 13.03 -13.27 8.58
C ARG A 48 14.13 -12.26 8.22
N ILE A 49 14.45 -12.13 6.94
CA ILE A 49 15.45 -11.18 6.45
C ILE A 49 14.96 -9.75 6.68
N ILE A 50 13.73 -9.43 6.28
CA ILE A 50 13.11 -8.11 6.49
C ILE A 50 13.13 -7.77 7.98
N ARG A 51 12.67 -8.67 8.83
CA ARG A 51 12.69 -8.50 10.30
C ARG A 51 14.08 -8.16 10.82
N THR A 52 15.11 -8.84 10.34
CA THR A 52 16.49 -8.62 10.78
C THR A 52 16.95 -7.20 10.45
N MET A 53 16.69 -6.75 9.22
CA MET A 53 17.09 -5.41 8.75
C MET A 53 16.32 -4.30 9.49
N VAL A 54 15.02 -4.51 9.73
CA VAL A 54 14.17 -3.57 10.48
C VAL A 54 14.63 -3.48 11.93
N ARG A 55 14.81 -4.61 12.62
CA ARG A 55 15.25 -4.63 14.03
C ARG A 55 16.62 -3.97 14.20
N ALA A 56 17.57 -4.24 13.32
CA ALA A 56 18.89 -3.61 13.36
C ALA A 56 18.81 -2.09 13.18
N SER A 57 17.88 -1.60 12.35
CA SER A 57 17.70 -0.17 12.12
C SER A 57 17.02 0.52 13.30
N ILE A 58 16.02 -0.10 13.91
CA ILE A 58 15.36 0.45 15.11
C ILE A 58 16.27 0.40 16.33
N ALA A 59 17.13 -0.62 16.45
CA ALA A 59 18.14 -0.69 17.52
C ALA A 59 19.12 0.49 17.48
N ARG A 60 19.48 0.94 16.27
CA ARG A 60 20.34 2.12 16.07
C ARG A 60 19.60 3.43 16.34
N GLU A 61 18.35 3.52 15.90
CA GLU A 61 17.53 4.69 16.13
C GLU A 61 16.09 4.29 16.44
N ARG A 62 15.71 4.38 17.72
CA ARG A 62 14.40 3.90 18.19
C ARG A 62 13.22 4.59 17.49
N ARG A 63 13.38 5.85 17.05
CA ARG A 63 12.38 6.61 16.28
C ARG A 63 12.03 5.94 14.94
N MET A 64 12.93 5.14 14.37
CA MET A 64 12.72 4.48 13.09
C MET A 64 11.49 3.56 13.08
N ALA A 65 11.08 3.03 14.24
CA ALA A 65 9.85 2.26 14.34
C ALA A 65 8.62 3.09 13.92
N ALA A 66 8.50 4.31 14.44
CA ALA A 66 7.41 5.23 14.08
C ALA A 66 7.49 5.61 12.60
N SER A 67 8.70 5.83 12.09
CA SER A 67 8.94 6.18 10.69
C SER A 67 8.45 5.09 9.72
N LEU A 68 8.73 3.82 10.01
CA LEU A 68 8.32 2.71 9.14
C LEU A 68 6.81 2.46 9.18
N ILE A 69 6.19 2.60 10.37
CA ILE A 69 4.72 2.54 10.49
C ILE A 69 4.08 3.67 9.69
N ARG A 70 4.60 4.89 9.81
CA ARG A 70 4.11 6.05 9.05
C ARG A 70 4.33 5.90 7.55
N LEU A 71 5.45 5.33 7.12
CA LEU A 71 5.72 5.06 5.71
C LEU A 71 4.66 4.13 5.10
N HIS A 72 4.28 3.07 5.83
CA HIS A 72 3.21 2.17 5.37
C HIS A 72 1.84 2.86 5.32
N PHE A 73 1.51 3.71 6.30
CA PHE A 73 0.28 4.50 6.26
C PHE A 73 0.24 5.41 5.03
N HIS A 74 1.33 6.13 4.74
CA HIS A 74 1.43 7.03 3.60
C HIS A 74 1.32 6.29 2.26
N ASP A 75 1.99 5.14 2.13
CA ASP A 75 1.86 4.24 0.98
C ASP A 75 0.39 3.90 0.74
N CYS A 76 -0.27 3.28 1.73
CA CYS A 76 -1.64 2.79 1.57
C CYS A 76 -2.69 3.88 1.33
N PHE A 77 -2.47 5.12 1.81
CA PHE A 77 -3.44 6.21 1.65
C PHE A 77 -3.41 6.86 0.26
N VAL A 78 -2.35 6.64 -0.51
CA VAL A 78 -2.18 7.18 -1.86
C VAL A 78 -2.19 6.01 -2.83
N GLN A 79 -3.18 5.94 -3.72
CA GLN A 79 -3.34 4.88 -4.74
C GLN A 79 -3.30 3.40 -4.27
N GLY A 80 -3.21 3.14 -2.96
CA GLY A 80 -3.18 1.81 -2.37
C GLY A 80 -1.78 1.43 -1.90
N CYS A 81 -1.64 0.30 -1.21
CA CYS A 81 -0.32 -0.14 -0.72
C CYS A 81 0.48 -0.76 -1.89
N ASP A 82 1.15 0.07 -2.67
CA ASP A 82 1.79 -0.34 -3.93
C ASP A 82 3.24 0.15 -4.07
N ALA A 83 3.84 0.63 -2.98
CA ALA A 83 5.19 1.18 -2.94
C ALA A 83 5.43 2.40 -3.85
N SER A 84 4.39 3.07 -4.35
CA SER A 84 4.53 4.31 -5.11
C SER A 84 5.30 5.39 -4.35
N ILE A 85 5.16 5.42 -3.01
CA ILE A 85 5.86 6.33 -2.11
C ILE A 85 7.38 6.20 -2.16
N LEU A 86 7.91 5.07 -2.65
CA LEU A 86 9.36 4.85 -2.77
C LEU A 86 9.96 5.42 -4.06
N LEU A 87 9.14 5.65 -5.08
CA LEU A 87 9.61 6.09 -6.40
C LEU A 87 10.19 7.51 -6.31
N ASP A 88 11.41 7.68 -6.83
CA ASP A 88 12.07 8.98 -6.94
C ASP A 88 11.62 9.74 -8.20
N ASP A 89 11.91 11.04 -8.21
CA ASP A 89 11.65 11.88 -9.38
C ASP A 89 12.40 11.34 -10.61
N SER A 90 11.73 11.37 -11.75
CA SER A 90 12.31 11.05 -13.05
C SER A 90 11.65 11.88 -14.15
N ALA A 91 12.04 11.67 -15.42
CA ALA A 91 11.44 12.38 -16.54
C ALA A 91 9.91 12.18 -16.63
N SER A 92 9.39 11.04 -16.16
CA SER A 92 7.97 10.68 -16.21
C SER A 92 7.29 10.57 -14.85
N ILE A 93 8.04 10.65 -13.73
CA ILE A 93 7.52 10.47 -12.38
C ILE A 93 7.74 11.74 -11.56
N LYS A 94 6.66 12.24 -10.97
CA LYS A 94 6.70 13.21 -9.87
C LYS A 94 6.48 12.47 -8.56
N SER A 95 7.51 12.42 -7.73
CA SER A 95 7.57 11.63 -6.52
C SER A 95 6.63 12.17 -5.44
N GLU A 96 5.94 11.23 -4.78
CA GLU A 96 5.13 11.52 -3.59
C GLU A 96 5.98 11.97 -2.39
N LYS A 97 7.31 11.76 -2.43
CA LYS A 97 8.25 12.26 -1.41
C LYS A 97 8.20 13.79 -1.29
N PHE A 98 7.82 14.49 -2.36
CA PHE A 98 7.71 15.96 -2.39
C PHE A 98 6.30 16.49 -2.10
N ALA A 99 5.31 15.62 -1.85
CA ALA A 99 4.00 16.05 -1.38
C ALA A 99 4.10 16.75 -0.01
N LYS A 100 3.20 17.70 0.28
CA LYS A 100 3.25 18.55 1.49
C LYS A 100 3.40 17.77 2.79
N GLN A 101 2.67 16.65 2.93
CA GLN A 101 2.66 15.80 4.11
C GLN A 101 3.89 14.89 4.20
N SER A 102 4.63 14.69 3.10
CA SER A 102 5.79 13.81 2.98
C SER A 102 7.11 14.57 3.02
N ASN A 103 7.17 15.74 2.38
CA ASN A 103 8.39 16.49 2.14
C ASN A 103 9.05 16.93 3.46
N ASN A 104 10.35 16.63 3.61
CA ASN A 104 11.13 16.89 4.82
C ASN A 104 10.47 16.35 6.12
N SER A 105 9.70 15.26 5.99
CA SER A 105 8.85 14.71 7.05
C SER A 105 8.88 13.18 7.10
N LEU A 106 8.57 12.49 5.99
CA LEU A 106 8.71 11.05 5.86
C LEU A 106 10.20 10.65 5.81
N ARG A 107 10.51 9.46 6.31
CA ARG A 107 11.87 8.91 6.42
C ARG A 107 11.84 7.40 6.60
N GLY A 108 12.99 6.74 6.49
CA GLY A 108 13.12 5.28 6.60
C GLY A 108 13.17 4.56 5.25
N TYR A 109 13.23 5.31 4.14
CA TYR A 109 13.44 4.78 2.79
C TYR A 109 14.69 3.89 2.73
N GLU A 110 15.78 4.34 3.35
CA GLU A 110 17.05 3.63 3.40
C GLU A 110 16.99 2.29 4.13
N VAL A 111 16.01 2.11 5.03
CA VAL A 111 15.77 0.84 5.71
C VAL A 111 15.06 -0.12 4.78
N ILE A 112 14.11 0.37 3.98
CA ILE A 112 13.42 -0.41 2.96
C ILE A 112 14.41 -0.84 1.86
N ASP A 113 15.30 0.05 1.41
CA ASP A 113 16.34 -0.28 0.42
C ASP A 113 17.28 -1.37 0.91
N LYS A 114 17.71 -1.31 2.18
CA LYS A 114 18.54 -2.33 2.81
C LYS A 114 17.81 -3.67 2.93
N ALA A 115 16.54 -3.64 3.34
CA ALA A 115 15.71 -4.84 3.40
C ALA A 115 15.52 -5.46 2.02
N LYS A 116 15.15 -4.66 1.00
CA LYS A 116 15.00 -5.08 -0.39
C LYS A 116 16.30 -5.69 -0.92
N SER A 117 17.41 -4.99 -0.76
CA SER A 117 18.73 -5.49 -1.21
C SER A 117 19.11 -6.83 -0.55
N ALA A 118 18.81 -7.01 0.74
CA ALA A 118 19.09 -8.26 1.43
C ALA A 118 18.17 -9.40 0.96
N VAL A 119 16.90 -9.11 0.69
CA VAL A 119 15.94 -10.07 0.16
C VAL A 119 16.29 -10.46 -1.27
N GLU A 120 16.63 -9.50 -2.13
CA GLU A 120 17.02 -9.75 -3.53
C GLU A 120 18.27 -10.62 -3.66
N LYS A 121 19.21 -10.54 -2.72
CA LYS A 121 20.36 -11.47 -2.65
C LYS A 121 19.96 -12.92 -2.39
N THR A 122 18.78 -13.14 -1.81
CA THR A 122 18.28 -14.48 -1.44
C THR A 122 17.26 -15.00 -2.44
N CYS A 123 16.35 -14.15 -2.91
CA CYS A 123 15.28 -14.50 -3.83
C CYS A 123 15.05 -13.35 -4.84
N PRO A 124 15.85 -13.30 -5.92
CA PRO A 124 15.80 -12.24 -6.90
C PRO A 124 14.42 -12.09 -7.55
N GLY A 125 13.87 -10.89 -7.58
CA GLY A 125 12.63 -10.55 -8.27
C GLY A 125 11.35 -11.15 -7.67
N VAL A 126 11.40 -11.72 -6.46
CA VAL A 126 10.24 -12.42 -5.86
C VAL A 126 9.41 -11.50 -4.97
N VAL A 127 10.04 -10.78 -4.05
CA VAL A 127 9.35 -10.05 -2.99
C VAL A 127 9.16 -8.59 -3.37
N SER A 128 7.93 -8.09 -3.37
CA SER A 128 7.63 -6.69 -3.73
C SER A 128 8.10 -5.72 -2.65
N CYS A 129 8.43 -4.51 -3.05
CA CYS A 129 8.69 -3.40 -2.13
C CYS A 129 7.45 -3.10 -1.27
N ALA A 130 6.25 -3.19 -1.84
CA ALA A 130 4.99 -2.97 -1.14
C ALA A 130 4.82 -3.93 0.06
N ASP A 131 5.13 -5.22 -0.11
CA ASP A 131 5.09 -6.17 0.99
C ASP A 131 6.24 -5.99 1.98
N ILE A 132 7.42 -5.52 1.55
CA ILE A 132 8.50 -5.16 2.47
C ILE A 132 8.06 -4.03 3.40
N ILE A 133 7.41 -2.98 2.89
CA ILE A 133 6.87 -1.89 3.72
C ILE A 133 5.84 -2.43 4.72
N ALA A 134 4.91 -3.27 4.29
CA ALA A 134 3.87 -3.85 5.15
C ALA A 134 4.46 -4.72 6.28
N VAL A 135 5.44 -5.58 5.95
CA VAL A 135 6.15 -6.40 6.94
C VAL A 135 6.99 -5.53 7.88
N ALA A 136 7.64 -4.49 7.35
CA ALA A 136 8.45 -3.57 8.14
C ALA A 136 7.62 -2.82 9.19
N ALA A 137 6.43 -2.35 8.84
CA ALA A 137 5.52 -1.69 9.79
C ALA A 137 5.11 -2.65 10.93
N ARG A 138 4.80 -3.92 10.62
CA ARG A 138 4.46 -4.93 11.64
C ARG A 138 5.64 -5.23 12.56
N ASP A 139 6.81 -5.48 11.97
CA ASP A 139 8.02 -5.79 12.76
C ASP A 139 8.47 -4.58 13.59
N ALA A 140 8.27 -3.36 13.09
CA ALA A 140 8.50 -2.12 13.83
C ALA A 140 7.59 -2.03 15.07
N SER A 141 6.27 -2.22 14.90
CA SER A 141 5.32 -2.26 16.02
C SER A 141 5.75 -3.27 17.08
N LYS A 142 6.02 -4.51 16.67
CA LYS A 142 6.40 -5.58 17.61
C LYS A 142 7.72 -5.28 18.34
N TYR A 143 8.70 -4.70 17.65
CA TYR A 143 10.01 -4.42 18.25
C TYR A 143 9.93 -3.42 19.41
N VAL A 144 9.02 -2.44 19.33
CA VAL A 144 8.85 -1.41 20.36
C VAL A 144 7.80 -1.75 21.41
N GLY A 145 7.34 -3.01 21.47
CA GLY A 145 6.37 -3.48 22.46
C GLY A 145 4.90 -3.36 22.04
N GLY A 146 4.63 -2.91 20.82
CA GLY A 146 3.30 -2.92 20.23
C GLY A 146 2.83 -4.32 19.82
N PRO A 147 1.59 -4.43 19.32
CA PRO A 147 1.05 -5.71 18.86
C PRO A 147 1.80 -6.22 17.62
N SER A 148 1.76 -7.55 17.46
CA SER A 148 2.09 -8.21 16.19
C SER A 148 0.80 -8.69 15.57
N TRP A 149 0.75 -8.72 14.24
CA TRP A 149 -0.37 -9.27 13.50
C TRP A 149 0.13 -10.12 12.32
N THR A 150 -0.78 -10.89 11.75
CA THR A 150 -0.57 -11.66 10.53
C THR A 150 -0.70 -10.72 9.34
N VAL A 151 0.43 -10.39 8.70
CA VAL A 151 0.45 -9.58 7.48
C VAL A 151 -0.03 -10.43 6.31
N LYS A 152 -1.01 -9.94 5.55
CA LYS A 152 -1.39 -10.51 4.25
C LYS A 152 -0.43 -9.98 3.18
N LEU A 153 0.05 -10.85 2.30
CA LEU A 153 1.13 -10.60 1.33
C LEU A 153 0.65 -10.95 -0.09
N GLY A 154 1.40 -10.57 -1.10
CA GLY A 154 1.06 -10.66 -2.51
C GLY A 154 0.83 -9.31 -3.19
N ARG A 155 1.20 -8.20 -2.55
CA ARG A 155 1.12 -6.87 -3.18
C ARG A 155 2.15 -6.79 -4.31
N ARG A 156 1.89 -5.93 -5.29
CA ARG A 156 2.81 -5.65 -6.39
C ARG A 156 3.20 -4.18 -6.36
N ASP A 157 4.39 -3.90 -6.88
CA ASP A 157 4.94 -2.55 -6.93
C ASP A 157 4.34 -1.78 -8.10
N SER A 158 3.98 -0.52 -7.84
CA SER A 158 3.50 0.41 -8.85
C SER A 158 4.63 0.87 -9.76
N THR A 159 4.26 1.23 -10.99
CA THR A 159 5.15 1.87 -11.96
C THR A 159 4.94 3.38 -12.02
N THR A 160 4.02 3.92 -11.23
CA THR A 160 3.68 5.34 -11.17
C THR A 160 3.56 5.83 -9.73
N ALA A 161 3.78 7.13 -9.54
CA ALA A 161 3.53 7.83 -8.29
C ALA A 161 2.51 8.95 -8.51
N ASN A 162 1.76 9.31 -7.47
CA ASN A 162 0.70 10.31 -7.58
C ASN A 162 0.79 11.38 -6.50
N ILE A 163 1.68 12.35 -6.73
CA ILE A 163 1.89 13.51 -5.84
C ILE A 163 0.61 14.32 -5.59
N THR A 164 -0.27 14.43 -6.59
CA THR A 164 -1.54 15.16 -6.46
C THR A 164 -2.48 14.44 -5.50
N LEU A 165 -2.60 13.12 -5.64
CA LEU A 165 -3.40 12.29 -4.75
C LEU A 165 -2.81 12.24 -3.34
N ALA A 166 -1.49 12.27 -3.22
CA ALA A 166 -0.82 12.41 -1.92
C ALA A 166 -1.18 13.72 -1.24
N ALA A 167 -1.22 14.84 -1.97
CA ALA A 167 -1.59 16.14 -1.43
C ALA A 167 -3.05 16.20 -0.94
N SER A 168 -3.97 15.47 -1.59
CA SER A 168 -5.40 15.46 -1.26
C SER A 168 -5.81 14.42 -0.23
N ASN A 169 -5.20 13.22 -0.24
CA ASN A 169 -5.65 12.10 0.58
C ASN A 169 -4.94 11.99 1.93
N LEU A 170 -3.73 12.55 2.06
CA LEU A 170 -2.99 12.45 3.31
C LEU A 170 -3.53 13.47 4.32
N PRO A 171 -4.00 13.01 5.49
CA PRO A 171 -4.49 13.89 6.54
C PRO A 171 -3.47 14.96 6.91
N GLY A 172 -3.92 16.22 6.93
CA GLY A 172 -3.19 17.36 7.43
C GLY A 172 -3.35 17.52 8.94
N VAL A 173 -2.39 18.22 9.56
CA VAL A 173 -2.39 18.50 11.01
C VAL A 173 -3.52 19.44 11.47
N ALA A 174 -4.14 20.15 10.52
CA ALA A 174 -5.20 21.13 10.78
C ALA A 174 -6.59 20.67 10.32
N ASN A 175 -6.73 19.41 9.90
CA ASN A 175 -8.04 18.90 9.48
C ASN A 175 -9.00 18.76 10.67
N SER A 176 -10.29 19.05 10.43
CA SER A 176 -11.35 18.83 11.42
C SER A 176 -11.61 17.33 11.62
N LEU A 177 -12.32 16.97 12.69
CA LEU A 177 -12.72 15.57 12.93
C LEU A 177 -13.57 15.02 11.79
N GLU A 178 -14.50 15.82 11.26
CA GLU A 178 -15.38 15.46 10.15
C GLU A 178 -14.58 15.20 8.87
N GLU A 179 -13.59 16.05 8.57
CA GLU A 179 -12.68 15.85 7.44
C GLU A 179 -11.86 14.57 7.59
N LEU A 180 -11.35 14.28 8.80
CA LEU A 180 -10.61 13.04 9.07
C LEU A 180 -11.50 11.81 8.89
N ILE A 181 -12.73 11.83 9.42
CA ILE A 181 -13.70 10.73 9.24
C ILE A 181 -14.00 10.51 7.75
N SER A 182 -14.18 11.58 6.98
CA SER A 182 -14.42 11.52 5.53
C SER A 182 -13.23 10.91 4.78
N LEU A 183 -12.01 11.37 5.08
CA LEU A 183 -10.79 10.86 4.46
C LEU A 183 -10.58 9.36 4.74
N PHE A 184 -10.72 8.92 5.99
CA PHE A 184 -10.62 7.51 6.33
C PHE A 184 -11.76 6.69 5.74
N GLY A 185 -12.99 7.23 5.72
CA GLY A 185 -14.15 6.63 5.08
C GLY A 185 -13.93 6.39 3.58
N SER A 186 -13.24 7.30 2.88
CA SER A 186 -12.85 7.12 1.47
C SER A 186 -11.90 5.94 1.23
N LYS A 187 -11.26 5.44 2.29
CA LYS A 187 -10.40 4.24 2.29
C LYS A 187 -11.11 3.00 2.82
N GLY A 188 -12.44 3.08 3.03
CA GLY A 188 -13.23 1.99 3.60
C GLY A 188 -13.01 1.78 5.10
N LEU A 189 -12.45 2.78 5.81
CA LEU A 189 -12.19 2.71 7.24
C LEU A 189 -13.25 3.48 8.02
N SER A 190 -13.82 2.84 9.04
CA SER A 190 -14.77 3.45 9.96
C SER A 190 -14.12 4.48 10.89
N ALA A 191 -14.92 5.34 11.51
CA ALA A 191 -14.45 6.26 12.54
C ALA A 191 -13.76 5.54 13.72
N ARG A 192 -14.21 4.32 14.06
CA ARG A 192 -13.55 3.50 15.09
C ARG A 192 -12.15 3.06 14.66
N GLU A 193 -11.98 2.67 13.40
CA GLU A 193 -10.67 2.28 12.86
C GLU A 193 -9.75 3.48 12.71
N MET A 194 -10.26 4.66 12.33
CA MET A 194 -9.52 5.92 12.37
C MET A 194 -8.96 6.19 13.76
N VAL A 195 -9.78 6.10 14.82
CA VAL A 195 -9.34 6.28 16.21
C VAL A 195 -8.29 5.24 16.61
N ALA A 196 -8.47 3.98 16.22
CA ALA A 196 -7.47 2.93 16.48
C ALA A 196 -6.12 3.24 15.79
N LEU A 197 -6.14 3.69 14.54
CA LEU A 197 -4.94 4.04 13.77
C LEU A 197 -4.27 5.32 14.28
N ALA A 198 -5.04 6.29 14.78
CA ALA A 198 -4.49 7.48 15.44
C ALA A 198 -3.63 7.12 16.67
N GLY A 199 -3.86 5.96 17.28
CA GLY A 199 -3.01 5.38 18.33
C GLY A 199 -1.54 5.20 17.93
N ALA A 200 -1.22 5.16 16.64
CA ALA A 200 0.16 5.14 16.15
C ALA A 200 0.98 6.37 16.58
N HIS A 201 0.31 7.49 16.93
CA HIS A 201 0.96 8.67 17.51
C HIS A 201 1.45 8.48 18.96
N THR A 202 1.29 7.30 19.57
CA THR A 202 1.91 6.95 20.86
C THR A 202 3.44 6.88 20.79
N LEU A 203 4.01 6.80 19.57
CA LEU A 203 5.45 6.82 19.33
C LEU A 203 5.82 7.79 18.20
N GLY A 204 7.10 8.13 18.13
CA GLY A 204 7.64 9.03 17.11
C GLY A 204 7.84 10.44 17.63
N GLN A 205 8.00 11.39 16.70
CA GLN A 205 8.19 12.81 17.02
C GLN A 205 7.61 13.64 15.88
N SER A 206 7.04 14.79 16.23
CA SER A 206 6.61 15.85 15.31
C SER A 206 7.65 16.97 15.27
N ARG A 207 7.61 17.79 14.22
CA ARG A 207 8.39 19.03 14.14
C ARG A 207 7.52 20.18 14.64
N CYS A 208 8.13 21.14 15.32
CA CYS A 208 7.51 22.46 15.48
C CYS A 208 7.41 23.08 14.07
N ILE A 209 6.22 23.51 13.69
CA ILE A 209 6.00 24.33 12.52
C ILE A 209 5.75 25.75 13.01
N SER A 210 6.53 26.71 12.53
CA SER A 210 6.25 28.13 12.78
C SER A 210 4.98 28.45 12.01
N GLY A 211 3.86 28.54 12.74
CA GLY A 211 2.56 28.96 12.23
C GLY A 211 2.28 30.40 12.60
#